data_AF-A0A4S1CLK4-F1
#
_entry.id   AF-A0A4S1CLK4-F1
#
_cell.length_a   1.000
_cell.length_b   1.000
_cell.length_c   1.000
_cell.angle_alpha   90.00
_cell.angle_beta   90.00
_cell.angle_gamma   90.00
#
_symmetry.space_group_name_H-M   'P 1'
#
loop_
_entity.id
_entity.type
_entity.pdbx_description
1 polymer ?
#
loop_
_entity_poly.entity_id
_entity_poly.type
_entity_poly.pdbx_seq_one_letter_code
_entity_poly.pdbx_strand_id
1 'polypeptide(L)'
;MVDSTDKTEKGASASIAIDGTRARNVREAKKLTQLYVANVVGVTTDTISRWENNRYPSIKRDNAQKLADALEVTLEEILRAEDPEEPDTQPVTAQVPSRKRVLLPLSVLALLLLGTLLYFILRQPAPAPRAIRWAPRFAAPGEVIPVQVKVARQPASPFGFILRERLPAGARLVSALPITSSTESEGKWLVPTGGTPATVSYSLKVPSNFPAGKDAAFKGELVVHGGEASNRTESVGGSTSVHIGAYHWADSNGDGRIDDDEIMPAYYICEEMKGLGLDWKTIEAIWSGKGYRWDTKSGYTVLK
;
A
#
# COMPACT_ATOMS: atom_id res chain seq x y z
N MET A 1 -71.40 -36.15 44.68
CA MET A 1 -70.71 -37.24 43.97
C MET A 1 -71.08 -37.15 42.49
N VAL A 2 -70.54 -36.12 41.83
CA VAL A 2 -70.66 -35.63 40.44
C VAL A 2 -69.52 -34.59 40.32
N ASP A 3 -68.70 -34.45 39.27
CA ASP A 3 -68.63 -35.19 37.99
C ASP A 3 -67.18 -35.48 37.53
N SER A 4 -67.12 -36.31 36.50
CA SER A 4 -66.16 -36.48 35.42
C SER A 4 -65.63 -35.19 34.77
N THR A 5 -64.37 -35.20 34.33
CA THR A 5 -64.05 -34.97 32.89
C THR A 5 -62.62 -35.38 32.54
N ASP A 6 -62.55 -36.24 31.51
CA ASP A 6 -61.51 -36.38 30.49
C ASP A 6 -60.05 -35.98 30.81
N LYS A 7 -59.20 -36.99 30.96
CA LYS A 7 -57.74 -36.85 30.99
C LYS A 7 -57.14 -37.61 29.82
N THR A 8 -57.35 -37.06 28.62
CA THR A 8 -56.97 -37.67 27.34
C THR A 8 -55.49 -38.03 27.30
N GLU A 9 -55.19 -39.25 26.88
CA GLU A 9 -53.84 -39.82 26.87
C GLU A 9 -52.92 -39.09 25.88
N LYS A 10 -51.81 -38.53 26.39
CA LYS A 10 -50.80 -37.91 25.53
C LYS A 10 -49.81 -38.95 25.03
N GLY A 11 -50.24 -39.72 24.03
CA GLY A 11 -49.47 -40.80 23.41
C GLY A 11 -48.09 -40.37 22.93
N ALA A 12 -47.13 -41.30 22.97
CA ALA A 12 -45.78 -41.08 22.46
C ALA A 12 -45.82 -40.99 20.93
N SER A 13 -45.85 -39.77 20.38
CA SER A 13 -45.87 -39.56 18.93
C SER A 13 -44.57 -40.04 18.29
N ALA A 14 -44.70 -41.00 17.37
CA ALA A 14 -43.58 -41.60 16.65
C ALA A 14 -42.75 -40.54 15.90
N SER A 15 -41.44 -40.77 15.79
CA SER A 15 -40.53 -39.93 15.00
C SER A 15 -40.55 -40.40 13.55
N ILE A 16 -40.65 -39.47 12.61
CA ILE A 16 -40.77 -39.73 11.17
C ILE A 16 -39.67 -38.98 10.42
N ALA A 17 -39.12 -39.60 9.38
CA ALA A 17 -38.13 -38.99 8.50
C ALA A 17 -38.79 -38.10 7.43
N ILE A 18 -38.47 -36.81 7.44
CA ILE A 18 -38.86 -35.84 6.42
C ILE A 18 -37.76 -35.64 5.37
N ASP A 19 -38.15 -35.25 4.16
CA ASP A 19 -37.26 -34.65 3.17
C ASP A 19 -37.28 -33.13 3.32
N GLY A 20 -36.30 -32.63 4.08
CA GLY A 20 -36.12 -31.19 4.30
C GLY A 20 -35.95 -30.37 3.02
N THR A 21 -35.39 -30.96 1.96
CA THR A 21 -35.15 -30.27 0.70
C THR A 21 -36.46 -30.07 -0.05
N ARG A 22 -37.39 -31.05 0.00
CA ARG A 22 -38.75 -30.87 -0.54
C ARG A 22 -39.52 -29.80 0.24
N ALA A 23 -39.52 -29.88 1.57
CA ALA A 23 -40.19 -28.88 2.41
C ALA A 23 -39.67 -27.45 2.13
N ARG A 24 -38.36 -27.30 1.96
CA ARG A 24 -37.73 -26.04 1.54
C ARG A 24 -38.19 -25.57 0.16
N ASN A 25 -38.22 -26.46 -0.83
CA ASN A 25 -38.62 -26.11 -2.19
C ASN A 25 -40.09 -25.66 -2.24
N VAL A 26 -40.99 -26.33 -1.51
CA VAL A 26 -42.40 -25.91 -1.37
C VAL A 26 -42.50 -24.53 -0.72
N ARG A 27 -41.76 -24.31 0.38
CA ARG A 27 -41.71 -23.00 1.06
C ARG A 27 -41.28 -21.88 0.12
N GLU A 28 -40.21 -22.09 -0.63
CA GLU A 28 -39.64 -21.09 -1.54
C GLU A 28 -40.53 -20.85 -2.76
N ALA A 29 -41.19 -21.88 -3.31
CA ALA A 29 -42.19 -21.76 -4.36
C ALA A 29 -43.41 -20.94 -3.91
N LYS A 30 -43.89 -21.14 -2.67
CA LYS A 30 -44.95 -20.32 -2.04
C LYS A 30 -44.46 -18.96 -1.52
N LYS A 31 -43.18 -18.61 -1.73
CA LYS A 31 -42.53 -17.36 -1.28
C LYS A 31 -42.62 -17.11 0.23
N LEU A 32 -42.78 -18.16 1.03
CA LEU A 32 -42.88 -18.06 2.48
C LEU A 32 -41.47 -17.91 3.10
N THR A 33 -41.36 -17.07 4.13
CA THR A 33 -40.10 -16.94 4.88
C THR A 33 -39.98 -18.04 5.93
N GLN A 34 -38.75 -18.43 6.29
CA GLN A 34 -38.54 -19.36 7.41
C GLN A 34 -39.10 -18.81 8.73
N LEU A 35 -39.11 -17.48 8.91
CA LEU A 35 -39.73 -16.82 10.08
C LEU A 35 -41.25 -17.00 10.12
N TYR A 36 -41.92 -16.87 8.98
CA TYR A 36 -43.35 -17.14 8.90
C TYR A 36 -43.68 -18.59 9.25
N VAL A 37 -43.01 -19.56 8.61
CA VAL A 37 -43.25 -20.99 8.88
C VAL A 37 -42.93 -21.36 10.32
N ALA A 38 -41.84 -20.82 10.90
CA ALA A 38 -41.49 -21.08 12.30
C ALA A 38 -42.59 -20.60 13.27
N ASN A 39 -43.16 -19.43 13.03
CA ASN A 39 -44.26 -18.88 13.83
C ASN A 39 -45.54 -19.73 13.73
N VAL A 40 -45.91 -20.20 12.52
CA VAL A 40 -47.11 -21.03 12.31
C VAL A 40 -46.95 -22.43 12.93
N VAL A 41 -45.77 -23.05 12.79
CA VAL A 41 -45.48 -24.38 13.35
C VAL A 41 -45.27 -24.31 14.89
N GLY A 42 -44.91 -23.14 15.43
CA GLY A 42 -44.64 -22.94 16.86
C GLY A 42 -43.23 -23.36 17.28
N VAL A 43 -42.23 -23.14 16.43
CA VAL A 43 -40.81 -23.47 16.67
C VAL A 43 -39.90 -22.29 16.33
N THR A 44 -38.59 -22.39 16.52
CA THR A 44 -37.63 -21.34 16.14
C THR A 44 -37.26 -21.42 14.66
N THR A 45 -36.83 -20.30 14.07
CA THR A 45 -36.29 -20.25 12.69
C THR A 45 -35.09 -21.18 12.49
N ASP A 46 -34.22 -21.30 13.49
CA ASP A 46 -33.10 -22.26 13.49
C ASP A 46 -33.60 -23.71 13.44
N THR A 47 -34.75 -24.03 14.08
CA THR A 47 -35.37 -25.36 13.99
C THR A 47 -35.84 -25.67 12.57
N ILE A 48 -36.56 -24.74 11.93
CA ILE A 48 -36.97 -24.86 10.51
C ILE A 48 -35.74 -24.99 9.60
N SER A 49 -34.70 -24.17 9.81
CA SER A 49 -33.45 -24.25 9.04
C SER A 49 -32.74 -25.59 9.18
N ARG A 50 -32.71 -26.20 10.37
CA ARG A 50 -32.13 -27.54 10.59
C ARG A 50 -32.92 -28.64 9.90
N TRP A 51 -34.24 -28.54 9.88
CA TRP A 51 -35.12 -29.46 9.16
C TRP A 51 -34.93 -29.34 7.65
N GLU A 52 -35.05 -28.13 7.10
CA GLU A 52 -34.89 -27.84 5.67
C GLU A 52 -33.52 -28.24 5.10
N ASN A 53 -32.46 -28.08 5.89
CA ASN A 53 -31.11 -28.50 5.50
C ASN A 53 -30.81 -29.98 5.84
N ASN A 54 -31.83 -30.80 6.13
CA ASN A 54 -31.72 -32.23 6.46
C ASN A 54 -30.73 -32.54 7.62
N ARG A 55 -30.43 -31.58 8.50
CA ARG A 55 -29.50 -31.75 9.65
C ARG A 55 -30.13 -32.58 10.76
N TYR A 56 -31.44 -32.46 10.95
CA TYR A 56 -32.25 -33.34 11.78
C TYR A 56 -33.45 -33.82 10.96
N PRO A 57 -33.29 -34.91 10.19
CA PRO A 57 -34.33 -35.38 9.27
C PRO A 57 -35.44 -36.16 9.98
N SER A 58 -35.18 -36.74 11.16
CA SER A 58 -36.22 -37.38 11.97
C SER A 58 -36.81 -36.39 12.96
N ILE A 59 -38.13 -36.17 12.89
CA ILE A 59 -38.88 -35.25 13.75
C ILE A 59 -40.17 -35.91 14.24
N LYS A 60 -40.72 -35.45 15.37
CA LYS A 60 -42.01 -35.96 15.88
C LYS A 60 -43.12 -35.78 14.85
N ARG A 61 -43.98 -36.79 14.67
CA ARG A 61 -45.12 -36.76 13.72
C ARG A 61 -45.94 -35.47 13.84
N ASP A 62 -46.24 -35.02 15.07
CA ASP A 62 -47.04 -33.81 15.32
C ASP A 62 -46.39 -32.54 14.75
N ASN A 63 -45.05 -32.47 14.73
CA ASN A 63 -44.30 -31.35 14.16
C ASN A 63 -44.20 -31.48 12.63
N ALA A 64 -44.10 -32.70 12.10
CA ALA A 64 -44.14 -32.94 10.66
C ALA A 64 -45.51 -32.58 10.07
N GLN A 65 -46.60 -32.93 10.76
CA GLN A 65 -47.96 -32.55 10.35
C GLN A 65 -48.11 -31.02 10.33
N LYS A 66 -47.75 -30.32 11.40
CA LYS A 66 -47.78 -28.85 11.44
C LYS A 66 -46.93 -28.21 10.34
N LEU A 67 -45.80 -28.80 9.98
CA LEU A 67 -44.96 -28.32 8.88
C LEU A 67 -45.66 -28.51 7.53
N ALA A 68 -46.31 -29.64 7.30
CA ALA A 68 -47.13 -29.89 6.11
C ALA A 68 -48.31 -28.91 6.02
N ASP A 69 -49.04 -28.73 7.13
CA ASP A 69 -50.16 -27.79 7.25
C ASP A 69 -49.72 -26.33 6.97
N ALA A 70 -48.60 -25.89 7.56
CA ALA A 70 -48.03 -24.55 7.36
C ALA A 70 -47.47 -24.31 5.94
N LEU A 71 -47.19 -25.39 5.20
CA LEU A 71 -46.79 -25.36 3.80
C LEU A 71 -47.97 -25.66 2.86
N GLU A 72 -49.17 -25.93 3.39
CA GLU A 72 -50.38 -26.36 2.70
C GLU A 72 -50.10 -27.45 1.63
N VAL A 73 -49.50 -28.55 2.09
CA VAL A 73 -49.24 -29.80 1.35
C VAL A 73 -49.61 -30.99 2.23
N THR A 74 -49.77 -32.20 1.66
CA THR A 74 -49.99 -33.38 2.51
C THR A 74 -48.69 -33.80 3.21
N LEU A 75 -48.79 -34.53 4.32
CA LEU A 75 -47.63 -34.99 5.08
C LEU A 75 -46.73 -35.88 4.21
N GLU A 76 -47.33 -36.72 3.38
CA GLU A 76 -46.69 -37.69 2.49
C GLU A 76 -45.77 -37.03 1.46
N GLU A 77 -46.11 -35.83 0.97
CA GLU A 77 -45.28 -35.08 0.01
C GLU A 77 -43.91 -34.67 0.59
N ILE A 78 -43.87 -34.39 1.90
CA ILE A 78 -42.65 -34.00 2.64
C ILE A 78 -42.00 -35.18 3.38
N LEU A 79 -42.54 -36.39 3.30
CA LEU A 79 -41.85 -37.58 3.83
C LEU A 79 -40.65 -37.95 2.94
N ARG A 80 -39.62 -38.48 3.59
CA ARG A 80 -38.55 -39.17 2.87
C ARG A 80 -39.09 -40.53 2.43
N ALA A 81 -38.97 -40.84 1.14
CA ALA A 81 -39.28 -42.18 0.65
C ALA A 81 -38.36 -43.20 1.34
N GLU A 82 -38.93 -44.30 1.80
CA GLU A 82 -38.18 -45.44 2.31
C GLU A 82 -37.57 -46.18 1.11
N ASP A 83 -36.25 -46.11 0.96
CA ASP A 83 -35.52 -47.14 0.23
C ASP A 83 -35.70 -48.46 1.01
N PRO A 84 -36.08 -49.57 0.37
CA PRO A 84 -36.37 -50.81 1.08
C PRO A 84 -35.12 -51.33 1.82
N GLU A 85 -35.29 -51.69 3.10
CA GLU A 85 -34.27 -52.43 3.84
C GLU A 85 -34.07 -53.81 3.20
N GLU A 86 -32.91 -54.03 2.56
CA GLU A 86 -32.43 -55.39 2.26
C GLU A 86 -31.38 -55.83 3.28
N PRO A 87 -31.50 -57.06 3.83
CA PRO A 87 -30.62 -57.55 4.89
C PRO A 87 -29.33 -58.19 4.36
N ASP A 88 -28.33 -58.16 5.23
CA ASP A 88 -27.21 -59.10 5.39
C ASP A 88 -26.38 -59.53 4.15
N THR A 89 -25.27 -58.80 3.97
CA THR A 89 -23.91 -59.34 3.77
C THR A 89 -23.71 -60.65 2.99
N GLN A 90 -23.18 -60.57 1.75
CA GLN A 90 -21.80 -61.00 1.43
C GLN A 90 -21.40 -60.64 -0.03
N PRO A 91 -20.08 -60.60 -0.36
CA PRO A 91 -19.60 -59.64 -1.37
C PRO A 91 -19.28 -60.23 -2.74
N VAL A 92 -19.47 -59.43 -3.80
CA VAL A 92 -18.73 -59.58 -5.06
C VAL A 92 -18.08 -58.24 -5.44
N THR A 93 -16.78 -58.30 -5.67
CA THR A 93 -15.88 -57.15 -5.78
C THR A 93 -15.99 -56.44 -7.13
N ALA A 94 -16.41 -55.18 -7.14
CA ALA A 94 -16.22 -54.26 -8.27
C ALA A 94 -15.63 -52.93 -7.78
N GLN A 95 -14.30 -52.83 -7.79
CA GLN A 95 -13.60 -51.61 -7.38
C GLN A 95 -13.75 -50.51 -8.45
N VAL A 96 -14.60 -49.52 -8.20
CA VAL A 96 -14.50 -48.22 -8.89
C VAL A 96 -13.60 -47.31 -8.04
N PRO A 97 -12.48 -46.79 -8.56
CA PRO A 97 -11.53 -46.03 -7.77
C PRO A 97 -12.13 -44.69 -7.33
N SER A 98 -12.33 -44.51 -6.02
CA SER A 98 -12.87 -43.26 -5.46
C SER A 98 -11.85 -42.11 -5.52
N ARG A 99 -11.75 -41.47 -6.70
CA ARG A 99 -10.88 -40.30 -6.97
C ARG A 99 -11.13 -39.07 -6.09
N LYS A 100 -12.12 -39.11 -5.18
CA LYS A 100 -12.57 -37.97 -4.36
C LYS A 100 -11.81 -37.78 -3.04
N ARG A 101 -10.89 -38.67 -2.65
CA ARG A 101 -10.07 -38.48 -1.42
C ARG A 101 -8.84 -37.59 -1.58
N VAL A 102 -8.43 -37.25 -2.81
CA VAL A 102 -7.27 -36.37 -3.09
C VAL A 102 -7.69 -34.91 -3.31
N LEU A 103 -8.97 -34.64 -3.59
CA LEU A 103 -9.45 -33.28 -3.92
C LEU A 103 -9.60 -32.37 -2.69
N LEU A 104 -9.97 -32.92 -1.52
CA LEU A 104 -10.14 -32.15 -0.30
C LEU A 104 -8.85 -31.41 0.16
N PRO A 105 -7.68 -32.08 0.29
CA PRO A 105 -6.44 -31.38 0.63
C PRO A 105 -6.01 -30.40 -0.47
N LEU A 106 -6.31 -30.70 -1.75
CA LEU A 106 -6.01 -29.80 -2.87
C LEU A 106 -6.81 -28.48 -2.77
N SER A 107 -8.09 -28.54 -2.39
CA SER A 107 -8.92 -27.34 -2.18
C SER A 107 -8.47 -26.49 -0.97
N VAL A 108 -8.03 -27.13 0.12
CA VAL A 108 -7.49 -26.41 1.29
C VAL A 108 -6.15 -25.76 0.93
N LEU A 109 -5.27 -26.47 0.22
CA LEU A 109 -4.01 -25.92 -0.28
C LEU A 109 -4.24 -24.75 -1.26
N ALA A 110 -5.22 -24.86 -2.17
CA ALA A 110 -5.59 -23.79 -3.09
C ALA A 110 -6.12 -22.55 -2.34
N LEU A 111 -6.92 -22.72 -1.27
CA LEU A 111 -7.37 -21.62 -0.42
C LEU A 111 -6.23 -20.97 0.37
N LEU A 112 -5.27 -21.75 0.88
CA LEU A 112 -4.07 -21.23 1.56
C LEU A 112 -3.14 -20.48 0.59
N LEU A 113 -2.96 -20.99 -0.62
CA LEU A 113 -2.20 -20.33 -1.69
C LEU A 113 -2.90 -19.06 -2.18
N LEU A 114 -4.23 -19.08 -2.32
CA LEU A 114 -5.00 -17.89 -2.68
C LEU A 114 -4.98 -16.84 -1.56
N GLY A 115 -5.07 -17.27 -0.29
CA GLY A 115 -4.98 -16.39 0.88
C GLY A 115 -3.61 -15.75 1.05
N THR A 116 -2.53 -16.51 0.82
CA THR A 116 -1.16 -15.95 0.82
C THR A 116 -0.93 -15.04 -0.38
N LEU A 117 -1.40 -15.40 -1.58
CA LEU A 117 -1.35 -14.55 -2.76
C LEU A 117 -2.12 -13.23 -2.54
N LEU A 118 -3.34 -13.29 -2.00
CA LEU A 118 -4.13 -12.12 -1.61
C LEU A 118 -3.41 -11.28 -0.55
N TYR A 119 -2.79 -11.91 0.46
CA TYR A 119 -1.99 -11.20 1.44
C TYR A 119 -0.83 -10.43 0.78
N PHE A 120 -0.08 -11.05 -0.14
CA PHE A 120 1.01 -10.37 -0.86
C PHE A 120 0.52 -9.27 -1.83
N ILE A 121 -0.65 -9.43 -2.45
CA ILE A 121 -1.26 -8.42 -3.34
C ILE A 121 -1.83 -7.23 -2.53
N LEU A 122 -2.48 -7.50 -1.40
CA LEU A 122 -3.13 -6.49 -0.55
C LEU A 122 -2.15 -5.79 0.41
N ARG A 123 -0.99 -6.41 0.70
CA ARG A 123 0.09 -5.79 1.46
C ARG A 123 0.76 -4.72 0.60
N GLN A 124 0.18 -3.52 0.59
CA GLN A 124 0.84 -2.36 0.00
C GLN A 124 2.23 -2.18 0.63
N PRO A 125 3.31 -2.11 -0.17
CA PRO A 125 4.62 -1.82 0.38
C PRO A 125 4.60 -0.43 1.02
N ALA A 126 5.23 -0.30 2.18
CA ALA A 126 5.31 0.99 2.87
C ALA A 126 5.86 2.07 1.92
N PRO A 127 5.22 3.26 1.86
CA PRO A 127 5.55 4.28 0.87
C PRO A 127 7.04 4.59 0.87
N ALA A 128 7.60 4.70 -0.33
CA ALA A 128 9.03 4.90 -0.50
C ALA A 128 9.47 6.19 0.22
N PRO A 129 10.57 6.15 0.98
CA PRO A 129 11.14 7.36 1.56
C PRO A 129 11.61 8.25 0.41
N ARG A 130 11.11 9.48 0.32
CA ARG A 130 11.26 10.31 -0.87
C ARG A 130 12.31 11.39 -0.64
N ALA A 131 13.49 11.22 -1.22
CA ALA A 131 14.49 12.28 -1.36
C ALA A 131 14.30 13.01 -2.69
N ILE A 132 14.25 14.35 -2.63
CA ILE A 132 14.17 15.23 -3.80
C ILE A 132 15.32 16.24 -3.71
N ARG A 133 16.20 16.22 -4.72
CA ARG A 133 17.27 17.19 -4.91
C ARG A 133 16.79 18.38 -5.73
N TRP A 134 17.06 19.56 -5.23
CA TRP A 134 17.07 20.80 -6.00
C TRP A 134 18.52 21.23 -6.21
N ALA A 135 18.83 21.63 -7.44
CA ALA A 135 20.08 22.25 -7.86
C ALA A 135 19.71 23.31 -8.93
N PRO A 136 20.52 24.37 -9.11
CA PRO A 136 20.30 25.37 -10.15
C PRO A 136 20.33 24.73 -11.54
N ARG A 137 19.70 25.38 -12.53
CA ARG A 137 19.73 24.89 -13.91
C ARG A 137 21.08 25.14 -14.58
N PHE A 138 21.69 26.27 -14.25
CA PHE A 138 22.92 26.75 -14.86
C PHE A 138 23.99 26.99 -13.80
N ALA A 139 25.24 27.09 -14.24
CA ALA A 139 26.36 27.59 -13.45
C ALA A 139 27.55 27.91 -14.35
N ALA A 140 28.51 28.70 -13.87
CA ALA A 140 29.77 28.92 -14.58
C ALA A 140 30.93 28.05 -14.07
N PRO A 141 31.94 27.77 -14.93
CA PRO A 141 33.21 27.21 -14.50
C PRO A 141 33.82 28.04 -13.36
N GLY A 142 34.20 27.38 -12.27
CA GLY A 142 34.75 28.06 -11.09
C GLY A 142 33.70 28.73 -10.18
N GLU A 143 32.40 28.63 -10.44
CA GLU A 143 31.36 29.16 -9.54
C GLU A 143 31.16 28.29 -8.29
N VAL A 144 30.61 28.87 -7.21
CA VAL A 144 30.09 28.10 -6.07
C VAL A 144 28.56 27.99 -6.20
N ILE A 145 28.06 26.77 -6.37
CA ILE A 145 26.64 26.50 -6.60
C ILE A 145 25.95 25.94 -5.34
N PRO A 146 24.68 26.31 -5.08
CA PRO A 146 23.88 25.71 -4.03
C PRO A 146 23.25 24.38 -4.47
N VAL A 147 23.13 23.43 -3.55
CA VAL A 147 22.36 22.19 -3.74
C VAL A 147 21.62 21.87 -2.44
N GLN A 148 20.36 21.46 -2.55
CA GLN A 148 19.55 21.01 -1.42
C GLN A 148 18.92 19.66 -1.71
N VAL A 149 18.91 18.75 -0.73
CA VAL A 149 18.18 17.49 -0.78
C VAL A 149 17.16 17.45 0.36
N LYS A 150 15.88 17.55 0.01
CA LYS A 150 14.76 17.47 0.95
C LYS A 150 14.29 16.00 1.03
N VAL A 151 14.35 15.41 2.21
CA VAL A 151 14.05 14.00 2.48
C VAL A 151 12.79 13.89 3.33
N ALA A 152 11.72 13.37 2.71
CA ALA A 152 10.51 12.99 3.43
C ALA A 152 10.77 11.71 4.24
N ARG A 153 10.48 11.78 5.54
CA ARG A 153 10.64 10.63 6.46
C ARG A 153 9.45 9.68 6.36
N GLN A 154 9.70 8.41 6.60
CA GLN A 154 8.63 7.44 6.80
C GLN A 154 7.96 7.66 8.17
N PRO A 155 6.63 7.75 8.24
CA PRO A 155 5.91 7.81 9.51
C PRO A 155 6.28 6.64 10.42
N ALA A 156 6.45 6.92 11.71
CA ALA A 156 6.75 5.94 12.77
C ALA A 156 8.02 5.08 12.61
N SER A 157 8.95 5.40 11.71
CA SER A 157 10.25 4.72 11.66
C SER A 157 11.14 5.15 12.85
N PRO A 158 11.61 4.21 13.71
CA PRO A 158 12.54 4.54 14.78
C PRO A 158 13.97 4.77 14.27
N PHE A 159 14.23 4.50 12.98
CA PHE A 159 15.56 4.55 12.40
C PHE A 159 15.83 5.85 11.64
N GLY A 160 17.09 6.27 11.65
CA GLY A 160 17.61 7.30 10.75
C GLY A 160 17.78 6.79 9.32
N PHE A 161 18.42 7.60 8.49
CA PHE A 161 18.78 7.25 7.11
C PHE A 161 20.19 7.73 6.76
N ILE A 162 20.76 7.18 5.69
CA ILE A 162 22.02 7.65 5.11
C ILE A 162 21.72 8.23 3.74
N LEU A 163 22.00 9.51 3.55
CA LEU A 163 22.04 10.13 2.22
C LEU A 163 23.46 10.00 1.67
N ARG A 164 23.58 9.57 0.42
CA ARG A 164 24.82 9.58 -0.36
C ARG A 164 24.60 10.40 -1.62
N GLU A 165 25.51 11.32 -1.91
CA GLU A 165 25.52 12.10 -3.15
C GLU A 165 26.86 11.92 -3.83
N ARG A 166 26.86 11.32 -5.02
CA ARG A 166 28.01 11.32 -5.92
C ARG A 166 28.08 12.69 -6.58
N LEU A 167 29.15 13.42 -6.27
CA LEU A 167 29.38 14.76 -6.76
C LEU A 167 29.77 14.74 -8.26
N PRO A 168 29.48 15.81 -9.02
CA PRO A 168 29.94 15.93 -10.41
C PRO A 168 31.45 15.83 -10.54
N ALA A 169 31.94 15.35 -11.69
CA ALA A 169 33.36 15.10 -11.90
C ALA A 169 34.23 16.36 -11.67
N GLY A 170 35.17 16.26 -10.72
CA GLY A 170 36.07 17.34 -10.32
C GLY A 170 35.45 18.42 -9.41
N ALA A 171 34.12 18.44 -9.22
CA ALA A 171 33.47 19.43 -8.37
C ALA A 171 33.85 19.19 -6.90
N ARG A 172 34.26 20.25 -6.20
CA ARG A 172 34.73 20.15 -4.81
C ARG A 172 33.64 20.61 -3.84
N LEU A 173 33.35 19.80 -2.82
CA LEU A 173 32.52 20.24 -1.70
C LEU A 173 33.16 21.46 -1.00
N VAL A 174 32.39 22.54 -0.86
CA VAL A 174 32.81 23.77 -0.18
C VAL A 174 32.36 23.74 1.28
N SER A 175 31.08 23.51 1.51
CA SER A 175 30.49 23.36 2.85
C SER A 175 29.18 22.58 2.79
N ALA A 176 28.72 22.06 3.93
CA ALA A 176 27.45 21.33 4.05
C ALA A 176 26.82 21.47 5.44
N LEU A 177 25.49 21.47 5.48
CA LEU A 177 24.66 21.44 6.67
C LEU A 177 23.55 20.37 6.50
N PRO A 178 23.49 19.32 7.34
CA PRO A 178 24.48 18.96 8.36
C PRO A 178 25.86 18.65 7.77
N ILE A 179 26.89 18.68 8.61
CA ILE A 179 28.27 18.34 8.22
C ILE A 179 28.32 16.88 7.76
N THR A 180 29.12 16.61 6.72
CA THR A 180 29.33 15.27 6.15
C THR A 180 30.75 14.78 6.36
N SER A 181 30.91 13.47 6.53
CA SER A 181 32.14 12.76 6.21
C SER A 181 32.25 12.56 4.70
N SER A 182 32.59 13.64 3.98
CA SER A 182 32.76 13.64 2.53
C SER A 182 34.13 13.12 2.11
N THR A 183 34.18 12.44 0.97
CA THR A 183 35.41 12.30 0.17
C THR A 183 35.39 13.31 -0.97
N GLU A 184 36.44 13.37 -1.80
CA GLU A 184 36.51 14.29 -2.95
C GLU A 184 35.40 14.09 -3.99
N SER A 185 34.75 12.92 -4.03
CA SER A 185 33.74 12.57 -5.05
C SER A 185 32.38 12.11 -4.50
N GLU A 186 32.26 11.95 -3.18
CA GLU A 186 31.03 11.50 -2.52
C GLU A 186 30.79 12.28 -1.22
N GLY A 187 29.63 12.93 -1.12
CA GLY A 187 29.07 13.43 0.14
C GLY A 187 28.22 12.36 0.81
N LYS A 188 28.39 12.17 2.12
CA LYS A 188 27.68 11.15 2.91
C LYS A 188 27.19 11.73 4.24
N TRP A 189 25.88 11.69 4.45
CA TRP A 189 25.24 12.22 5.65
C TRP A 189 24.51 11.11 6.40
N LEU A 190 24.81 10.99 7.70
CA LEU A 190 24.09 10.14 8.64
C LEU A 190 23.04 11.02 9.32
N VAL A 191 21.77 10.87 8.94
CA VAL A 191 20.69 11.68 9.49
C VAL A 191 19.92 10.86 10.54
N PRO A 192 19.89 11.28 11.81
CA PRO A 192 19.19 10.54 12.87
C PRO A 192 17.67 10.55 12.64
N THR A 193 16.94 9.71 13.38
CA THR A 193 15.47 9.72 13.37
C THR A 193 14.89 11.08 13.81
N GLY A 194 13.64 11.37 13.46
CA GLY A 194 12.96 12.63 13.76
C GLY A 194 11.55 12.68 13.18
N GLY A 195 10.72 13.61 13.67
CA GLY A 195 9.32 13.73 13.25
C GLY A 195 9.07 14.58 11.99
N THR A 196 10.02 15.45 11.62
CA THR A 196 9.89 16.39 10.49
C THR A 196 10.75 15.98 9.29
N PRO A 197 10.38 16.39 8.05
CA PRO A 197 11.26 16.25 6.90
C PRO A 197 12.64 16.84 7.18
N ALA A 198 13.68 16.19 6.67
CA ALA A 198 15.06 16.63 6.84
C ALA A 198 15.56 17.28 5.55
N THR A 199 16.29 18.39 5.67
CA THR A 199 16.99 19.02 4.54
C THR A 199 18.49 18.82 4.73
N VAL A 200 19.17 18.41 3.67
CA VAL A 200 20.62 18.44 3.56
C VAL A 200 20.99 19.48 2.53
N SER A 201 21.64 20.56 2.96
CA SER A 201 22.08 21.67 2.11
C SER A 201 23.59 21.64 1.97
N TYR A 202 24.11 21.75 0.75
CA TYR A 202 25.55 21.80 0.51
C TYR A 202 25.91 22.66 -0.70
N SER A 203 27.12 23.17 -0.71
CA SER A 203 27.64 24.00 -1.80
C SER A 203 28.83 23.34 -2.48
N LEU A 204 28.87 23.42 -3.82
CA LEU A 204 29.93 22.84 -4.63
C LEU A 204 30.68 23.91 -5.41
N LYS A 205 32.00 23.84 -5.45
CA LYS A 205 32.83 24.60 -6.38
C LYS A 205 32.89 23.84 -7.70
N VAL A 206 32.31 24.41 -8.76
CA VAL A 206 32.47 23.91 -10.13
C VAL A 206 33.94 24.06 -10.53
N PRO A 207 34.57 23.09 -11.23
CA PRO A 207 35.95 23.24 -11.69
C PRO A 207 36.11 24.42 -12.65
N SER A 208 37.15 25.25 -12.47
CA SER A 208 37.43 26.36 -13.40
C SER A 208 37.79 25.92 -14.82
N ASN A 209 38.21 24.65 -14.97
CA ASN A 209 38.51 24.01 -16.25
C ASN A 209 37.36 23.10 -16.75
N PHE A 210 36.17 23.16 -16.14
CA PHE A 210 35.04 22.37 -16.61
C PHE A 210 34.62 22.84 -18.02
N PRO A 211 34.42 21.95 -19.01
CA PRO A 211 34.07 22.38 -20.35
C PRO A 211 32.70 23.07 -20.38
N ALA A 212 32.66 24.31 -20.86
CA ALA A 212 31.41 25.03 -21.10
C ALA A 212 30.54 24.31 -22.16
N GLY A 213 29.22 24.45 -22.02
CA GLY A 213 28.23 23.73 -22.82
C GLY A 213 28.03 22.27 -22.43
N LYS A 214 28.50 21.83 -21.25
CA LYS A 214 28.34 20.47 -20.75
C LYS A 214 27.64 20.40 -19.40
N ASP A 215 26.96 19.28 -19.18
CA ASP A 215 26.22 19.02 -17.96
C ASP A 215 27.10 18.38 -16.87
N ALA A 216 27.09 19.00 -15.69
CA ALA A 216 27.60 18.44 -14.45
C ALA A 216 26.54 17.51 -13.85
N ALA A 217 26.67 16.20 -14.07
CA ALA A 217 25.71 15.19 -13.62
C ALA A 217 25.84 14.83 -12.12
N PHE A 218 24.71 14.61 -11.46
CA PHE A 218 24.60 14.24 -10.05
C PHE A 218 23.85 12.91 -9.87
N LYS A 219 24.33 12.02 -9.00
CA LYS A 219 23.62 10.79 -8.63
C LYS A 219 23.54 10.67 -7.11
N GLY A 220 22.32 10.59 -6.57
CA GLY A 220 22.09 10.44 -5.14
C GLY A 220 21.40 9.12 -4.80
N GLU A 221 21.71 8.56 -3.63
CA GLU A 221 21.12 7.34 -3.08
C GLU A 221 20.74 7.56 -1.61
N LEU A 222 19.50 7.18 -1.26
CA LEU A 222 18.96 7.23 0.09
C LEU A 222 18.89 5.80 0.64
N VAL A 223 19.75 5.48 1.61
CA VAL A 223 19.74 4.18 2.29
C VAL A 223 18.91 4.29 3.56
N VAL A 224 17.83 3.50 3.64
CA VAL A 224 16.98 3.37 4.83
C VAL A 224 17.06 1.96 5.40
N HIS A 225 16.74 1.84 6.68
CA HIS A 225 16.66 0.53 7.34
C HIS A 225 15.40 -0.23 6.89
N GLY A 226 15.55 -1.52 6.58
CA GLY A 226 14.47 -2.37 6.07
C GLY A 226 13.58 -3.03 7.13
N GLY A 227 13.84 -2.78 8.42
CA GLY A 227 13.25 -3.52 9.53
C GLY A 227 13.90 -4.90 9.65
N GLU A 228 13.10 -5.97 9.64
CA GLU A 228 13.61 -7.35 9.65
C GLU A 228 14.32 -7.76 8.33
N ALA A 229 14.19 -6.95 7.27
CA ALA A 229 14.86 -7.14 5.99
C ALA A 229 16.17 -6.33 5.90
N SER A 230 17.01 -6.67 4.91
CA SER A 230 18.20 -5.90 4.57
C SER A 230 17.88 -4.42 4.28
N ASN A 231 18.88 -3.55 4.45
CA ASN A 231 18.75 -2.12 4.15
C ASN A 231 18.27 -1.92 2.70
N ARG A 232 17.35 -0.96 2.53
CA ARG A 232 16.72 -0.59 1.27
C ARG A 232 17.36 0.69 0.75
N THR A 233 17.73 0.71 -0.53
CA THR A 233 18.32 1.88 -1.19
C THR A 233 17.35 2.42 -2.23
N GLU A 234 17.05 3.72 -2.14
CA GLU A 234 16.22 4.45 -3.10
C GLU A 234 17.07 5.47 -3.86
N SER A 235 16.74 5.77 -5.11
CA SER A 235 17.38 6.85 -5.86
C SER A 235 16.85 8.22 -5.43
N VAL A 236 17.73 9.21 -5.29
CA VAL A 236 17.33 10.61 -5.08
C VAL A 236 16.74 11.16 -6.39
N GLY A 237 15.50 11.65 -6.34
CA GLY A 237 14.82 12.28 -7.47
C GLY A 237 15.10 13.79 -7.57
N GLY A 238 14.46 14.47 -8.53
CA GLY A 238 14.63 15.91 -8.75
C GLY A 238 15.72 16.24 -9.77
N SER A 239 16.46 17.33 -9.57
CA SER A 239 17.48 17.82 -10.52
C SER A 239 18.60 16.79 -10.71
N THR A 240 18.86 16.34 -11.94
CA THR A 240 19.89 15.32 -12.26
C THR A 240 21.19 15.88 -12.82
N SER A 241 21.19 17.10 -13.35
CA SER A 241 22.37 17.81 -13.84
C SER A 241 22.25 19.32 -13.60
N VAL A 242 23.39 20.00 -13.71
CA VAL A 242 23.51 21.47 -13.83
C VAL A 242 24.24 21.74 -15.14
N HIS A 243 23.71 22.62 -15.99
CA HIS A 243 24.35 22.97 -17.26
C HIS A 243 25.47 24.00 -17.04
N ILE A 244 26.71 23.64 -17.34
CA ILE A 244 27.87 24.52 -17.12
C ILE A 244 28.11 25.38 -18.36
N GLY A 245 27.99 26.71 -18.22
CA GLY A 245 28.07 27.67 -19.31
C GLY A 245 28.53 29.05 -18.86
N ALA A 246 28.24 30.11 -19.62
CA ALA A 246 28.62 31.48 -19.27
C ALA A 246 27.54 32.17 -18.39
N TYR A 247 26.97 31.42 -17.44
CA TYR A 247 25.74 31.75 -16.74
C TYR A 247 25.93 31.78 -15.22
N HIS A 248 25.23 32.66 -14.51
CA HIS A 248 25.20 32.68 -13.04
C HIS A 248 24.17 31.66 -12.52
N TRP A 249 24.41 30.98 -11.40
CA TRP A 249 23.50 29.91 -10.94
C TRP A 249 22.07 30.38 -10.61
N ALA A 250 21.95 31.66 -10.24
CA ALA A 250 20.68 32.33 -9.94
C ALA A 250 19.92 32.83 -11.18
N ASP A 251 20.60 32.96 -12.33
CA ASP A 251 19.95 33.15 -13.63
C ASP A 251 19.32 31.80 -14.01
N SER A 252 18.00 31.73 -13.99
CA SER A 252 17.22 30.49 -14.08
C SER A 252 16.77 30.18 -15.51
N ASN A 253 16.86 31.18 -16.39
CA ASN A 253 16.40 31.15 -17.77
C ASN A 253 17.58 31.16 -18.78
N GLY A 254 18.76 31.63 -18.38
CA GLY A 254 20.00 31.70 -19.16
C GLY A 254 20.15 32.96 -20.03
N ASP A 255 19.43 34.05 -19.76
CA ASP A 255 19.42 35.26 -20.61
C ASP A 255 20.55 36.27 -20.32
N GLY A 256 21.34 36.04 -19.27
CA GLY A 256 22.43 36.93 -18.88
C GLY A 256 21.99 38.05 -17.94
N ARG A 257 20.85 37.90 -17.25
CA ARG A 257 20.33 38.82 -16.23
C ARG A 257 19.95 38.02 -14.97
N ILE A 258 19.54 38.75 -13.93
CA ILE A 258 18.78 38.22 -12.80
C ILE A 258 17.68 39.25 -12.59
N ASP A 259 16.43 38.86 -12.71
CA ASP A 259 15.27 39.75 -12.59
C ASP A 259 14.53 39.61 -11.24
N ASP A 260 13.37 40.26 -11.12
CA ASP A 260 12.56 40.25 -9.89
C ASP A 260 11.93 38.87 -9.57
N ASP A 261 11.71 38.02 -10.58
CA ASP A 261 11.20 36.66 -10.41
C ASP A 261 12.34 35.69 -9.98
N GLU A 262 13.58 36.00 -10.35
CA GLU A 262 14.78 35.18 -10.07
C GLU A 262 15.51 35.58 -8.78
N ILE A 263 15.54 36.87 -8.43
CA ILE A 263 16.22 37.38 -7.24
C ILE A 263 15.63 36.81 -5.94
N MET A 264 14.31 36.62 -5.88
CA MET A 264 13.61 36.20 -4.66
C MET A 264 13.88 34.72 -4.30
N PRO A 265 13.78 33.75 -5.24
CA PRO A 265 14.30 32.39 -5.03
C PRO A 265 15.79 32.37 -4.64
N ALA A 266 16.63 33.15 -5.32
CA ALA A 266 18.07 33.21 -5.02
C ALA A 266 18.35 33.74 -3.60
N TYR A 267 17.60 34.75 -3.15
CA TYR A 267 17.66 35.27 -1.78
C TYR A 267 17.28 34.21 -0.74
N TYR A 268 16.15 33.51 -0.93
CA TYR A 268 15.73 32.46 0.00
C TYR A 268 16.77 31.33 0.10
N ILE A 269 17.38 30.93 -1.03
CA ILE A 269 18.46 29.94 -1.03
C ILE A 269 19.69 30.46 -0.28
N CYS A 270 20.08 31.71 -0.49
CA CYS A 270 21.21 32.33 0.21
C CYS A 270 20.99 32.44 1.73
N GLU A 271 19.78 32.75 2.20
CA GLU A 271 19.46 32.76 3.64
C GLU A 271 19.30 31.36 4.23
N GLU A 272 18.64 30.41 3.55
CA GLU A 272 18.57 29.00 3.99
C GLU A 272 19.95 28.33 4.04
N MET A 273 20.90 28.77 3.21
CA MET A 273 22.25 28.25 3.09
C MET A 273 23.33 29.21 3.59
N LYS A 274 22.95 30.11 4.51
CA LYS A 274 23.84 31.12 5.09
C LYS A 274 25.08 30.47 5.73
N GLY A 275 26.26 30.98 5.36
CA GLY A 275 27.54 30.40 5.80
C GLY A 275 28.05 29.23 4.94
N LEU A 276 27.31 28.77 3.93
CA LEU A 276 27.79 27.76 2.97
C LEU A 276 28.59 28.36 1.79
N GLY A 277 28.99 29.64 1.86
CA GLY A 277 29.91 30.25 0.89
C GLY A 277 29.28 30.67 -0.45
N LEU A 278 27.96 30.90 -0.48
CA LEU A 278 27.26 31.52 -1.61
C LEU A 278 27.54 33.03 -1.65
N ASP A 279 27.73 33.59 -2.84
CA ASP A 279 28.04 35.01 -3.03
C ASP A 279 26.78 35.85 -3.32
N TRP A 280 26.11 36.27 -2.25
CA TRP A 280 24.96 37.17 -2.35
C TRP A 280 25.32 38.52 -3.00
N LYS A 281 26.54 39.03 -2.82
CA LYS A 281 26.92 40.37 -3.29
C LYS A 281 27.00 40.43 -4.81
N THR A 282 27.48 39.38 -5.45
CA THR A 282 27.47 39.29 -6.91
C THR A 282 26.04 39.21 -7.45
N ILE A 283 25.15 38.44 -6.82
CA ILE A 283 23.73 38.33 -7.20
C ILE A 283 23.04 39.70 -7.14
N GLU A 284 23.14 40.37 -6.00
CA GLU A 284 22.56 41.70 -5.75
C GLU A 284 23.09 42.76 -6.74
N ALA A 285 24.39 42.71 -7.06
CA ALA A 285 25.00 43.60 -8.04
C ALA A 285 24.55 43.34 -9.49
N ILE A 286 24.32 42.07 -9.87
CA ILE A 286 23.79 41.70 -11.19
C ILE A 286 22.34 42.17 -11.35
N TRP A 287 21.50 41.90 -10.36
CA TRP A 287 20.08 42.33 -10.33
C TRP A 287 19.94 43.85 -10.35
N SER A 288 20.80 44.57 -9.61
CA SER A 288 20.86 46.04 -9.64
C SER A 288 21.39 46.62 -10.97
N GLY A 289 21.92 45.79 -11.87
CA GLY A 289 22.53 46.18 -13.13
C GLY A 289 21.64 45.94 -14.35
N LYS A 290 22.24 45.99 -15.54
CA LYS A 290 21.59 45.61 -16.81
C LYS A 290 21.86 44.14 -17.19
N GLY A 291 22.13 43.29 -16.20
CA GLY A 291 22.63 41.92 -16.40
C GLY A 291 24.16 41.83 -16.33
N TYR A 292 24.72 40.76 -16.86
CA TYR A 292 26.13 40.40 -16.69
C TYR A 292 26.77 39.81 -17.96
N ARG A 293 28.09 39.66 -17.91
CA ARG A 293 28.88 38.77 -18.78
C ARG A 293 29.83 37.96 -17.91
N TRP A 294 30.08 36.72 -18.28
CA TRP A 294 31.09 35.88 -17.63
C TRP A 294 32.29 35.66 -18.56
N ASP A 295 33.50 35.74 -18.01
CA ASP A 295 34.74 35.28 -18.66
C ASP A 295 35.59 34.42 -17.71
N THR A 296 36.33 33.49 -18.32
CA THR A 296 37.29 32.58 -17.67
C THR A 296 38.34 33.24 -16.77
N LYS A 297 38.77 34.48 -17.05
CA LYS A 297 39.81 35.18 -16.30
C LYS A 297 39.23 36.14 -15.26
N SER A 298 38.16 36.85 -15.62
CA SER A 298 37.60 37.94 -14.80
C SER A 298 36.36 37.52 -14.00
N GLY A 299 35.78 36.34 -14.26
CA GLY A 299 34.51 35.94 -13.67
C GLY A 299 33.35 36.81 -14.18
N TYR A 300 32.41 37.15 -13.31
CA TYR A 300 31.26 37.97 -13.63
C TYR A 300 31.61 39.46 -13.70
N THR A 301 31.26 40.10 -14.82
CA THR A 301 31.28 41.55 -15.01
C THR A 301 29.84 42.05 -15.15
N VAL A 302 29.40 42.88 -14.20
CA VAL A 302 28.07 43.51 -14.21
C VAL A 302 28.01 44.58 -15.30
N LEU A 303 26.94 44.58 -16.09
CA LEU A 303 26.64 45.58 -17.12
C LEU A 303 25.91 46.77 -16.48
N LYS A 304 26.33 48.00 -16.85
CA LYS A 304 25.81 49.25 -16.27
C LYS A 304 24.76 49.93 -17.15
#